data_AF-A0A9D8MP03-F1
#
_entry.id   AF-A0A9D8MP03-F1
#
_cell.length_a   1.000
_cell.length_b   1.000
_cell.length_c   1.000
_cell.angle_alpha   90.00
_cell.angle_beta   90.00
_cell.angle_gamma   90.00
#
_symmetry.space_group_name_H-M   'P 1'
#
loop_
_entity.id
_entity.type
_entity.pdbx_description
1 polymer ?
#
loop_
_entity_poly.entity_id
_entity_poly.type
_entity_poly.pdbx_seq_one_letter_code
_entity_poly.pdbx_strand_id
1 'polypeptide(L)'
;MNFHQRYLNDEFQFFWRKLERNENFTLCRSADGEYAIMRGRSVTAQEGWQSPDSISSLGYALRDSLIIDDPRFFYGISCPCCDREAYYWYRTHTSGHNFTFSNIWVNVNYPLFKEKFSELKRDTVLIANYRAAGKQIGNLNILKHYPVSDDCIGFWEHDALGLLTQIKKDFGDRKNLLFAVSAGPLSNPIIADLFRNNPYNCYIDFGSSLDGFYREVKTRPYMIPGNTYAIRNCQIDDDPSFCLDVSVVLTAHKRPEMLRVQLDALEQQSLKPKEILLFQDGVTDGPPVQIPEEILKRFDKYEISPENVGVWGRFLFAERTAVSPFVCVFDDDTVPGNRWLENCHAEMMKREALYGAVGIMAQDTKSYPRGGYYRIGWPRDGHLPIAQEVDFVGHSWFFRKEWLKDLFSAPESVRIMKRAAEDMSFSRQLQKRGIPTIVPPHPDNTPELYGSTQEIAYQTGNDEHGISSKQENLDRMNQAFKILLDDGWILQVQQHPMSVFLLKVRLRITLNPTLKKLYRFGYETLRSIYHFGKRILRIVLRKT
;
A
#
# COMPACT_ATOMS: atom_id res chain seq x y z
N MET A 1 -7.39 5.59 -17.43
CA MET A 1 -6.08 5.67 -18.10
C MET A 1 -5.63 4.25 -18.37
N ASN A 2 -5.14 3.93 -19.58
CA ASN A 2 -4.52 2.62 -19.83
C ASN A 2 -3.04 2.75 -19.47
N PHE A 3 -2.70 2.40 -18.23
CA PHE A 3 -1.33 2.36 -17.78
C PHE A 3 -0.55 1.29 -18.56
N HIS A 4 0.68 1.60 -18.97
CA HIS A 4 1.56 0.56 -19.50
C HIS A 4 1.90 -0.45 -18.40
N GLN A 5 1.69 -1.73 -18.67
CA GLN A 5 1.90 -2.81 -17.72
C GLN A 5 3.01 -3.72 -18.22
N ARG A 6 3.96 -4.03 -17.33
CA ARG A 6 4.93 -5.11 -17.57
C ARG A 6 4.37 -6.43 -17.05
N TYR A 7 4.53 -7.49 -17.82
CA TYR A 7 4.11 -8.84 -17.45
C TYR A 7 5.30 -9.68 -17.01
N LEU A 8 5.03 -10.58 -16.06
CA LEU A 8 6.02 -11.45 -15.44
C LEU A 8 6.79 -12.32 -16.45
N ASN A 9 6.12 -12.82 -17.48
CA ASN A 9 6.74 -13.63 -18.53
C ASN A 9 7.67 -12.84 -19.46
N ASP A 10 7.32 -11.60 -19.77
CA ASP A 10 8.13 -10.73 -20.63
C ASP A 10 9.40 -10.27 -19.90
N GLU A 11 9.28 -9.96 -18.61
CA GLU A 11 10.42 -9.64 -17.74
C GLU A 11 11.38 -10.84 -17.61
N PHE A 12 10.87 -12.06 -17.50
CA PHE A 12 11.73 -13.25 -17.52
C PHE A 12 12.56 -13.32 -18.81
N GLN A 13 11.96 -13.08 -19.98
CA GLN A 13 12.72 -13.07 -21.24
C GLN A 13 13.77 -11.97 -21.26
N PHE A 14 13.48 -10.80 -20.70
CA PHE A 14 14.45 -9.71 -20.58
C PHE A 14 15.68 -10.15 -19.79
N PHE A 15 15.51 -10.63 -18.56
CA PHE A 15 16.65 -11.06 -17.73
C PHE A 15 17.33 -12.32 -18.25
N TRP A 16 16.58 -13.24 -18.85
CA TRP A 16 17.16 -14.45 -19.42
C TRP A 16 18.10 -14.13 -20.59
N ARG A 17 17.74 -13.19 -21.47
CA ARG A 17 18.64 -12.75 -22.54
C ARG A 17 19.94 -12.14 -22.01
N LYS A 18 19.90 -11.45 -20.86
CA LYS A 18 21.10 -10.92 -20.21
C LYS A 18 22.02 -12.07 -19.74
N LEU A 19 21.44 -13.13 -19.16
CA LEU A 19 22.18 -14.34 -18.79
C LEU A 19 22.83 -15.02 -20.00
N GLU A 20 22.09 -15.19 -21.10
CA GLU A 20 22.61 -15.81 -22.35
C GLU A 20 23.79 -15.03 -22.95
N ARG A 21 23.77 -13.70 -22.80
CA ARG A 21 24.83 -12.80 -23.28
C ARG A 21 26.01 -12.66 -22.31
N ASN A 22 25.99 -13.39 -21.19
CA ASN A 22 26.95 -13.24 -20.10
C ASN A 22 27.05 -11.80 -19.57
N GLU A 23 25.98 -11.02 -19.66
CA GLU A 23 25.93 -9.67 -19.10
C GLU A 23 25.93 -9.74 -17.57
N ASN A 24 26.65 -8.83 -16.92
CA ASN A 24 26.64 -8.71 -15.47
C ASN A 24 25.50 -7.80 -15.03
N PHE A 25 24.64 -8.33 -14.18
CA PHE A 25 23.59 -7.59 -13.48
C PHE A 25 23.38 -8.22 -12.10
N THR A 26 22.77 -7.45 -11.22
CA THR A 26 22.38 -7.89 -9.88
C THR A 26 20.87 -7.94 -9.79
N LEU A 27 20.31 -9.03 -9.29
CA LEU A 27 18.89 -9.18 -9.04
C LEU A 27 18.67 -9.72 -7.62
N CYS A 28 18.22 -8.84 -6.73
CA CYS A 28 17.69 -9.21 -5.42
C CYS A 28 16.18 -9.42 -5.52
N ARG A 29 15.62 -10.33 -4.73
CA ARG A 29 14.17 -10.55 -4.71
C ARG A 29 13.66 -10.49 -3.28
N SER A 30 12.64 -9.67 -3.05
CA SER A 30 11.99 -9.48 -1.76
C SER A 30 10.50 -9.70 -1.92
N ALA A 31 9.94 -10.61 -1.12
CA ALA A 31 8.51 -10.91 -1.12
C ALA A 31 7.87 -10.57 0.23
N ASP A 32 6.76 -11.20 0.55
CA ASP A 32 6.02 -11.07 1.81
C ASP A 32 6.85 -11.42 3.05
N GLY A 33 7.69 -12.47 2.97
CA GLY A 33 8.56 -12.89 4.07
C GLY A 33 9.61 -11.83 4.44
N GLU A 34 10.37 -11.34 3.46
CA GLU A 34 11.36 -10.28 3.69
C GLU A 34 10.69 -8.98 4.17
N TYR A 35 9.52 -8.65 3.62
CA TYR A 35 8.74 -7.48 4.03
C TYR A 35 8.36 -7.56 5.51
N ALA A 36 7.83 -8.71 5.95
CA ALA A 36 7.44 -8.93 7.34
C ALA A 36 8.63 -8.79 8.30
N ILE A 37 9.78 -9.41 8.00
CA ILE A 37 11.00 -9.28 8.81
C ILE A 37 11.48 -7.83 8.88
N MET A 38 11.48 -7.12 7.75
CA MET A 38 11.81 -5.69 7.71
C MET A 38 10.84 -4.83 8.50
N ARG A 39 9.61 -5.28 8.74
CA ARG A 39 8.61 -4.58 9.58
C ARG A 39 8.61 -5.06 11.03
N GLY A 40 9.47 -6.01 11.39
CA GLY A 40 9.48 -6.62 12.72
C GLY A 40 8.26 -7.48 13.01
N ARG A 41 7.59 -8.00 11.98
CA ARG A 41 6.47 -8.94 12.11
C ARG A 41 7.03 -10.36 12.13
N SER A 42 6.58 -11.18 13.06
CA SER A 42 7.00 -12.59 13.12
C SER A 42 6.59 -13.36 11.87
N VAL A 43 7.53 -14.14 11.33
CA VAL A 43 7.36 -15.05 10.18
C VAL A 43 7.74 -16.45 10.64
N THR A 44 6.87 -17.43 10.39
CA THR A 44 7.21 -18.84 10.53
C THR A 44 7.47 -19.42 9.16
N ALA A 45 8.71 -19.86 8.91
CA ALA A 45 9.08 -20.45 7.65
C ALA A 45 8.63 -21.91 7.54
N GLN A 46 8.48 -22.40 6.31
CA GLN A 46 8.15 -23.81 6.04
C GLN A 46 9.22 -24.77 6.59
N GLU A 47 10.46 -24.28 6.66
CA GLU A 47 11.63 -24.98 7.17
C GLU A 47 11.68 -25.01 8.71
N GLY A 48 10.73 -24.35 9.40
CA GLY A 48 10.50 -24.49 10.84
C GLY A 48 11.13 -23.41 11.73
N TRP A 49 11.91 -22.48 11.18
CA TRP A 49 12.43 -21.33 11.92
C TRP A 49 11.38 -20.21 12.02
N GLN A 50 11.56 -19.34 13.03
CA GLN A 50 10.66 -18.22 13.28
C GLN A 50 11.44 -16.93 13.53
N SER A 51 11.02 -15.81 12.92
CA SER A 51 11.57 -14.50 13.26
C SER A 51 10.92 -13.92 14.52
N PRO A 52 11.65 -13.11 15.30
CA PRO A 52 11.06 -12.40 16.43
C PRO A 52 9.97 -11.43 15.97
N ASP A 53 9.08 -11.06 16.90
CA ASP A 53 8.10 -9.98 16.71
C ASP A 53 8.74 -8.61 16.99
N SER A 54 9.91 -8.39 16.39
CA SER A 54 10.70 -7.17 16.43
C SER A 54 11.68 -7.15 15.25
N ILE A 55 12.26 -5.99 14.94
CA ILE A 55 13.24 -5.90 13.85
C ILE A 55 14.55 -6.55 14.32
N SER A 56 14.88 -7.71 13.76
CA SER A 56 16.14 -8.41 14.00
C SER A 56 17.32 -7.74 13.27
N SER A 57 18.54 -8.17 13.59
CA SER A 57 19.76 -7.79 12.87
C SER A 57 19.65 -8.07 11.36
N LEU A 58 19.02 -9.19 10.98
CA LEU A 58 18.70 -9.53 9.59
C LEU A 58 17.69 -8.55 8.98
N GLY A 59 16.68 -8.12 9.75
CA GLY A 59 15.73 -7.10 9.32
C GLY A 59 16.39 -5.75 9.01
N TYR A 60 17.37 -5.32 9.80
CA TYR A 60 18.17 -4.14 9.50
C TYR A 60 19.04 -4.32 8.26
N ALA A 61 19.69 -5.47 8.09
CA ALA A 61 20.49 -5.76 6.91
C ALA A 61 19.65 -5.83 5.62
N LEU A 62 18.43 -6.38 5.70
CA LEU A 62 17.46 -6.36 4.61
C LEU A 62 17.10 -4.94 4.21
N ARG A 63 16.83 -4.05 5.17
CA ARG A 63 16.57 -2.62 4.88
C ARG A 63 17.77 -1.95 4.23
N ASP A 64 18.98 -2.23 4.71
CA ASP A 64 20.23 -1.75 4.11
C ASP A 64 20.46 -2.27 2.68
N SER A 65 19.90 -3.42 2.31
CA SER A 65 19.98 -3.89 0.92
C SER A 65 19.12 -3.07 -0.06
N LEU A 66 18.17 -2.26 0.41
CA LEU A 66 17.24 -1.47 -0.41
C LEU A 66 17.77 -0.09 -0.81
N ILE A 67 18.96 0.30 -0.32
CA ILE A 67 19.51 1.65 -0.56
C ILE A 67 20.57 1.69 -1.66
N ILE A 68 20.80 0.58 -2.39
CA ILE A 68 21.77 0.54 -3.49
C ILE A 68 21.16 1.22 -4.74
N ASP A 69 21.76 2.32 -5.16
CA ASP A 69 21.41 3.02 -6.39
C ASP A 69 22.49 2.79 -7.46
N ASP A 70 22.29 1.76 -8.29
CA ASP A 70 23.17 1.44 -9.42
C ASP A 70 22.31 0.90 -10.59
N PRO A 71 22.57 1.33 -11.84
CA PRO A 71 21.78 0.90 -13.00
C PRO A 71 21.86 -0.62 -13.29
N ARG A 72 22.83 -1.33 -12.71
CA ARG A 72 22.97 -2.79 -12.84
C ARG A 72 22.22 -3.55 -11.74
N PHE A 73 21.71 -2.86 -10.72
CA PHE A 73 21.04 -3.47 -9.58
C PHE A 73 19.53 -3.40 -9.77
N PHE A 74 18.88 -4.56 -9.76
CA PHE A 74 17.44 -4.73 -9.96
C PHE A 74 16.78 -5.26 -8.69
N TYR A 75 15.61 -4.72 -8.39
CA TYR A 75 14.80 -5.06 -7.22
C TYR A 75 13.56 -5.84 -7.65
N GLY A 76 13.60 -7.15 -7.53
CA GLY A 76 12.42 -7.99 -7.66
C GLY A 76 11.52 -7.84 -6.44
N ILE A 77 10.35 -7.23 -6.59
CA ILE A 77 9.43 -6.96 -5.48
C ILE A 77 8.09 -7.67 -5.66
N SER A 78 7.33 -7.82 -4.57
CA SER A 78 5.96 -8.33 -4.62
C SER A 78 5.11 -7.54 -5.62
N CYS A 79 4.28 -8.26 -6.38
CA CYS A 79 3.38 -7.65 -7.35
C CYS A 79 2.09 -7.14 -6.68
N PRO A 80 1.43 -6.07 -7.17
CA PRO A 80 0.23 -5.53 -6.53
C PRO A 80 -0.95 -6.51 -6.48
N CYS A 81 -1.06 -7.44 -7.42
CA CYS A 81 -2.08 -8.50 -7.38
C CYS A 81 -1.74 -9.66 -6.43
N CYS A 82 -0.49 -9.73 -5.95
CA CYS A 82 0.01 -10.73 -5.02
C CYS A 82 -0.09 -10.20 -3.59
N ASP A 83 0.49 -9.03 -3.37
CA ASP A 83 0.62 -8.36 -2.09
C ASP A 83 0.81 -6.86 -2.37
N ARG A 84 -0.31 -6.14 -2.30
CA ARG A 84 -0.36 -4.69 -2.56
C ARG A 84 0.38 -3.89 -1.48
N GLU A 85 0.37 -4.35 -0.24
CA GLU A 85 1.01 -3.66 0.88
C GLU A 85 2.52 -3.64 0.70
N ALA A 86 3.12 -4.82 0.49
CA ALA A 86 4.55 -4.93 0.25
C ALA A 86 4.96 -4.21 -1.04
N TYR A 87 4.15 -4.28 -2.11
CA TYR A 87 4.44 -3.58 -3.36
C TYR A 87 4.62 -2.07 -3.15
N TYR A 88 3.64 -1.41 -2.54
CA TYR A 88 3.72 0.03 -2.26
C TYR A 88 4.88 0.35 -1.32
N TRP A 89 5.07 -0.48 -0.28
CA TRP A 89 6.16 -0.28 0.67
C TRP A 89 7.52 -0.33 -0.01
N TYR A 90 7.80 -1.36 -0.81
CA TYR A 90 9.07 -1.44 -1.53
C TYR A 90 9.24 -0.29 -2.51
N ARG A 91 8.19 0.09 -3.25
CA ARG A 91 8.27 1.18 -4.23
C ARG A 91 8.62 2.54 -3.62
N THR A 92 8.31 2.77 -2.35
CA THR A 92 8.58 4.06 -1.68
C THR A 92 9.63 4.00 -0.57
N HIS A 93 10.14 2.82 -0.23
CA HIS A 93 11.19 2.63 0.77
C HIS A 93 12.50 2.07 0.18
N THR A 94 12.57 1.92 -1.15
CA THR A 94 13.77 1.53 -1.89
C THR A 94 14.32 2.77 -2.61
N SER A 95 15.62 3.00 -2.52
CA SER A 95 16.26 4.16 -3.19
C SER A 95 16.42 3.94 -4.70
N GLY A 96 16.64 2.69 -5.12
CA GLY A 96 16.83 2.37 -6.54
C GLY A 96 15.52 2.38 -7.34
N HIS A 97 15.65 2.49 -8.66
CA HIS A 97 14.51 2.68 -9.57
C HIS A 97 14.21 1.48 -10.48
N ASN A 98 15.11 0.48 -10.51
CA ASN A 98 15.01 -0.69 -11.38
C ASN A 98 14.15 -1.81 -10.77
N PHE A 99 12.84 -1.58 -10.66
CA PHE A 99 11.93 -2.58 -10.11
C PHE A 99 11.55 -3.66 -11.14
N THR A 100 11.42 -4.89 -10.66
CA THR A 100 10.89 -6.05 -11.39
C THR A 100 10.13 -6.96 -10.41
N PHE A 101 9.92 -8.22 -10.76
CA PHE A 101 9.13 -9.17 -10.01
C PHE A 101 9.94 -10.02 -9.01
N SER A 102 9.49 -10.13 -7.78
CA SER A 102 10.06 -11.07 -6.80
C SER A 102 9.84 -12.53 -7.20
N ASN A 103 8.84 -12.81 -8.05
CA ASN A 103 8.51 -14.15 -8.52
C ASN A 103 8.99 -14.45 -9.95
N ILE A 104 9.98 -13.70 -10.46
CA ILE A 104 10.45 -13.76 -11.85
C ILE A 104 10.87 -15.16 -12.33
N TRP A 105 11.48 -15.96 -11.46
CA TRP A 105 11.94 -17.32 -11.80
C TRP A 105 10.92 -18.43 -11.54
N VAL A 106 9.75 -18.09 -11.00
CA VAL A 106 8.74 -19.05 -10.54
C VAL A 106 7.40 -18.82 -11.24
N ASN A 107 6.31 -19.36 -10.71
CA ASN A 107 4.97 -19.26 -11.29
C ASN A 107 4.93 -19.71 -12.76
N VAL A 108 4.32 -18.92 -13.66
CA VAL A 108 4.21 -19.25 -15.09
C VAL A 108 5.58 -19.44 -15.77
N ASN A 109 6.64 -18.82 -15.24
CA ASN A 109 7.98 -18.93 -15.80
C ASN A 109 8.72 -20.19 -15.37
N TYR A 110 8.27 -20.88 -14.32
CA TYR A 110 9.04 -21.98 -13.72
C TYR A 110 9.38 -23.13 -14.69
N PRO A 111 8.46 -23.61 -15.56
CA PRO A 111 8.80 -24.67 -16.51
C PRO A 111 9.93 -24.26 -17.47
N LEU A 112 9.82 -23.06 -18.04
CA LEU A 112 10.81 -22.53 -18.98
C LEU A 112 12.13 -22.20 -18.26
N PHE A 113 12.07 -21.64 -17.06
CA PHE A 113 13.24 -21.45 -16.20
C PHE A 113 14.00 -22.76 -16.01
N LYS A 114 13.31 -23.84 -15.64
CA LYS A 114 13.95 -25.13 -15.38
C LYS A 114 14.66 -25.69 -16.62
N GLU A 115 13.99 -25.62 -17.78
CA GLU A 115 14.55 -26.04 -19.07
C GLU A 115 15.83 -25.25 -19.38
N LYS A 116 15.74 -23.92 -19.47
CA LYS A 116 16.88 -23.09 -19.88
C LYS A 116 18.00 -23.06 -18.84
N PHE A 117 17.67 -23.08 -17.55
CA PHE A 117 18.67 -23.11 -16.46
C PHE A 117 19.45 -24.42 -16.43
N SER A 118 18.82 -25.54 -16.80
CA SER A 118 19.53 -26.83 -16.91
C SER A 118 20.66 -26.77 -17.94
N GLU A 119 20.52 -25.93 -18.96
CA GLU A 119 21.49 -25.80 -20.06
C GLU A 119 22.54 -24.70 -19.82
N LEU A 120 22.29 -23.77 -18.89
CA LEU A 120 23.16 -22.65 -18.60
C LEU A 120 24.56 -23.13 -18.15
N LYS A 121 25.60 -22.65 -18.82
CA LYS A 121 27.01 -22.91 -18.49
C LYS A 121 27.69 -21.62 -18.09
N ARG A 122 28.11 -21.52 -16.83
CA ARG A 122 28.84 -20.36 -16.31
C ARG A 122 29.67 -20.75 -15.09
N ASP A 123 30.84 -20.14 -14.95
CA ASP A 123 31.64 -20.23 -13.74
C ASP A 123 30.88 -19.58 -12.59
N THR A 124 30.58 -20.39 -11.57
CA THR A 124 29.56 -20.05 -10.57
C THR A 124 30.09 -20.23 -9.16
N VAL A 125 29.83 -19.21 -8.32
CA VAL A 125 29.86 -19.32 -6.85
C VAL A 125 28.44 -19.60 -6.39
N LEU A 126 28.22 -20.75 -5.75
CA LEU A 126 26.91 -21.16 -5.27
C LEU A 126 26.75 -20.79 -3.79
N ILE A 127 25.69 -20.06 -3.45
CA ILE A 127 25.32 -19.77 -2.05
C ILE A 127 23.91 -20.32 -1.85
N ALA A 128 23.81 -21.49 -1.24
CA ALA A 128 22.55 -22.23 -1.14
C ALA A 128 22.53 -23.08 0.14
N ASN A 129 21.36 -23.58 0.50
CA ASN A 129 21.20 -24.46 1.67
C ASN A 129 22.22 -25.61 1.69
N TYR A 130 22.66 -26.03 2.88
CA TYR A 130 23.65 -27.10 3.04
C TYR A 130 23.32 -28.39 2.27
N ARG A 131 22.03 -28.66 2.00
CA ARG A 131 21.58 -29.82 1.21
C ARG A 131 22.00 -29.79 -0.27
N ALA A 132 22.47 -28.65 -0.79
CA ALA A 132 23.03 -28.56 -2.13
C ALA A 132 24.45 -29.14 -2.25
N ALA A 133 25.10 -29.48 -1.13
CA ALA A 133 26.46 -30.00 -1.13
C ALA A 133 26.58 -31.27 -1.99
N GLY A 134 27.52 -31.22 -2.96
CA GLY A 134 27.80 -32.31 -3.89
C GLY A 134 26.69 -32.60 -4.92
N LYS A 135 25.61 -31.81 -4.96
CA LYS A 135 24.53 -31.96 -5.94
C LYS A 135 24.87 -31.22 -7.23
N GLN A 136 24.41 -31.75 -8.36
CA GLN A 136 24.53 -31.10 -9.66
C GLN A 136 23.47 -30.01 -9.81
N ILE A 137 23.91 -28.76 -10.06
CA ILE A 137 23.03 -27.61 -10.25
C ILE A 137 23.00 -27.25 -11.74
N GLY A 138 22.13 -27.93 -12.48
CA GLY A 138 22.07 -27.81 -13.95
C GLY A 138 23.44 -28.14 -14.59
N ASN A 139 23.84 -27.31 -15.56
CA ASN A 139 25.15 -27.39 -16.21
C ASN A 139 26.13 -26.29 -15.76
N LEU A 140 25.89 -25.69 -14.59
CA LEU A 140 26.79 -24.68 -14.05
C LEU A 140 28.13 -25.30 -13.63
N ASN A 141 29.23 -24.57 -13.88
CA ASN A 141 30.54 -24.94 -13.36
C ASN A 141 30.69 -24.36 -11.96
N ILE A 142 30.33 -25.14 -10.93
CA ILE A 142 30.39 -24.70 -9.54
C ILE A 142 31.84 -24.65 -9.06
N LEU A 143 32.39 -23.45 -8.95
CA LEU A 143 33.75 -23.21 -8.45
C LEU A 143 33.84 -23.49 -6.94
N LYS A 144 32.81 -23.09 -6.19
CA LYS A 144 32.68 -23.34 -4.76
C LYS A 144 31.22 -23.19 -4.31
N HIS A 145 30.83 -24.00 -3.34
CA HIS A 145 29.56 -23.89 -2.62
C HIS A 145 29.79 -23.33 -1.22
N TYR A 146 29.04 -22.30 -0.85
CA TYR A 146 28.95 -21.75 0.49
C TYR A 146 27.58 -22.13 1.08
N PRO A 147 27.54 -23.08 2.03
CA PRO A 147 26.30 -23.56 2.60
C PRO A 147 25.70 -22.53 3.56
N VAL A 148 24.38 -22.39 3.51
CA VAL A 148 23.58 -21.69 4.54
C VAL A 148 22.69 -22.67 5.30
N SER A 149 22.34 -22.34 6.54
CA SER A 149 21.47 -23.18 7.39
C SER A 149 19.99 -23.03 7.01
N ASP A 150 19.12 -23.78 7.68
CA ASP A 150 17.67 -23.56 7.59
C ASP A 150 17.26 -22.33 8.43
N ASP A 151 17.91 -22.07 9.57
CA ASP A 151 17.63 -20.94 10.47
C ASP A 151 18.29 -19.64 9.98
N CYS A 152 17.53 -18.84 9.24
CA CYS A 152 18.02 -17.59 8.66
C CYS A 152 18.36 -16.53 9.73
N ILE A 153 17.65 -16.51 10.86
CA ILE A 153 17.88 -15.48 11.89
C ILE A 153 19.18 -15.77 12.62
N GLY A 154 19.32 -16.98 13.18
CA GLY A 154 20.54 -17.38 13.88
C GLY A 154 21.77 -17.37 12.96
N PHE A 155 21.62 -17.78 11.70
CA PHE A 155 22.73 -17.76 10.74
C PHE A 155 23.24 -16.33 10.48
N TRP A 156 22.34 -15.36 10.33
CA TRP A 156 22.76 -13.98 10.11
C TRP A 156 23.51 -13.42 11.33
N GLU A 157 23.07 -13.77 12.54
CA GLU A 157 23.66 -13.30 13.79
C GLU A 157 25.03 -13.90 14.09
N HIS A 158 25.28 -15.15 13.69
CA HIS A 158 26.45 -15.90 14.14
C HIS A 158 27.42 -16.27 13.02
N ASP A 159 26.93 -16.55 11.81
CA ASP A 159 27.73 -17.20 10.75
C ASP A 159 27.95 -16.32 9.51
N ALA A 160 27.02 -15.41 9.20
CA ALA A 160 27.03 -14.66 7.94
C ALA A 160 28.30 -13.82 7.74
N LEU A 161 28.84 -13.20 8.78
CA LEU A 161 30.08 -12.41 8.68
C LEU A 161 31.27 -13.27 8.25
N GLY A 162 31.38 -14.47 8.82
CA GLY A 162 32.43 -15.42 8.47
C GLY A 162 32.30 -15.89 7.02
N LEU A 163 31.07 -16.24 6.60
CA LEU A 163 30.78 -16.63 5.22
C LEU A 163 31.13 -15.51 4.23
N LEU A 164 30.69 -14.28 4.46
CA LEU A 164 30.97 -13.14 3.57
C LEU A 164 32.46 -12.82 3.48
N THR A 165 33.17 -12.86 4.62
CA THR A 165 34.63 -12.67 4.67
C THR A 165 35.34 -13.70 3.81
N GLN A 166 34.94 -14.97 3.91
CA GLN A 166 35.54 -16.05 3.16
C GLN A 166 35.24 -15.94 1.65
N ILE A 167 34.02 -15.58 1.26
CA ILE A 167 33.67 -15.35 -0.15
C ILE A 167 34.52 -14.23 -0.74
N LYS A 168 34.64 -13.09 -0.05
CA LYS A 168 35.45 -11.95 -0.51
C LYS A 168 36.92 -12.32 -0.63
N LYS A 169 37.46 -13.12 0.31
CA LYS A 169 38.83 -13.62 0.22
C LYS A 169 39.05 -14.52 -0.99
N ASP A 170 38.11 -15.41 -1.29
CA ASP A 170 38.28 -16.41 -2.35
C ASP A 170 38.01 -15.84 -3.75
N PHE A 171 37.06 -14.91 -3.87
CA PHE A 171 36.52 -14.46 -5.16
C PHE A 171 36.34 -12.93 -5.29
N GLY A 172 36.69 -12.14 -4.27
CA GLY A 172 36.42 -10.70 -4.24
C GLY A 172 36.99 -9.91 -5.42
N ASP A 173 38.16 -10.29 -5.92
CA ASP A 173 38.82 -9.63 -7.06
C ASP A 173 38.50 -10.25 -8.43
N ARG A 174 37.77 -11.37 -8.44
CA ARG A 174 37.37 -12.05 -9.68
C ARG A 174 36.20 -11.32 -10.34
N LYS A 175 36.16 -11.34 -11.67
CA LYS A 175 35.13 -10.68 -12.48
C LYS A 175 34.38 -11.68 -13.36
N ASN A 176 33.19 -11.30 -13.80
CA ASN A 176 32.31 -12.08 -14.70
C ASN A 176 31.84 -13.44 -14.13
N LEU A 177 31.98 -13.67 -12.83
CA LEU A 177 31.42 -14.84 -12.16
C LEU A 177 29.90 -14.69 -12.00
N LEU A 178 29.19 -15.82 -12.00
CA LEU A 178 27.81 -15.89 -11.53
C LEU A 178 27.79 -16.24 -10.04
N PHE A 179 27.21 -15.39 -9.21
CA PHE A 179 26.83 -15.72 -7.85
C PHE A 179 25.37 -16.17 -7.87
N ALA A 180 25.16 -17.49 -7.85
CA ALA A 180 23.84 -18.09 -7.82
C ALA A 180 23.41 -18.26 -6.36
N VAL A 181 22.43 -17.47 -5.93
CA VAL A 181 22.00 -17.40 -4.52
C VAL A 181 20.62 -18.01 -4.35
N SER A 182 20.48 -18.90 -3.37
CA SER A 182 19.21 -19.48 -2.92
C SER A 182 19.24 -19.63 -1.40
N ALA A 183 19.05 -18.52 -0.70
CA ALA A 183 19.26 -18.42 0.74
C ALA A 183 18.08 -17.75 1.49
N GLY A 184 16.88 -17.75 0.90
CA GLY A 184 15.70 -17.12 1.51
C GLY A 184 15.95 -15.65 1.85
N PRO A 185 15.53 -15.17 3.04
CA PRO A 185 15.76 -13.79 3.48
C PRO A 185 17.24 -13.38 3.60
N LEU A 186 18.18 -14.33 3.65
CA LEU A 186 19.61 -14.02 3.65
C LEU A 186 20.10 -13.52 2.29
N SER A 187 19.38 -13.84 1.20
CA SER A 187 19.88 -13.63 -0.17
C SER A 187 20.20 -12.15 -0.44
N ASN A 188 19.28 -11.25 -0.08
CA ASN A 188 19.42 -9.83 -0.38
C ASN A 188 20.59 -9.16 0.34
N PRO A 189 20.75 -9.28 1.67
CA PRO A 189 21.88 -8.66 2.35
C PRO A 189 23.22 -9.31 1.97
N ILE A 190 23.26 -10.63 1.67
CA ILE A 190 24.46 -11.27 1.11
C ILE A 190 24.82 -10.67 -0.25
N ILE A 191 23.86 -10.58 -1.17
CA ILE A 191 24.09 -10.03 -2.51
C ILE A 191 24.52 -8.56 -2.42
N ALA A 192 23.86 -7.76 -1.58
CA ALA A 192 24.20 -6.35 -1.38
C ALA A 192 25.65 -6.17 -0.91
N ASP A 193 26.08 -6.94 0.08
CA ASP A 193 27.45 -6.89 0.62
C ASP A 193 28.50 -7.31 -0.42
N LEU A 194 28.25 -8.40 -1.18
CA LEU A 194 29.16 -8.85 -2.23
C LEU A 194 29.20 -7.90 -3.42
N PHE A 195 28.06 -7.32 -3.81
CA PHE A 195 27.98 -6.33 -4.88
C PHE A 195 28.79 -5.07 -4.54
N ARG A 196 28.68 -4.56 -3.31
CA ARG A 196 29.48 -3.42 -2.84
C ARG A 196 30.98 -3.72 -2.87
N ASN A 197 31.38 -4.96 -2.60
CA ASN A 197 32.76 -5.38 -2.71
C ASN A 197 33.24 -5.41 -4.17
N ASN A 198 32.43 -5.93 -5.11
CA ASN A 198 32.78 -5.98 -6.52
C ASN A 198 31.53 -6.01 -7.43
N PRO A 199 31.19 -4.89 -8.11
CA PRO A 199 30.00 -4.79 -8.94
C PRO A 199 30.19 -5.34 -10.36
N TYR A 200 31.33 -5.98 -10.67
CA TYR A 200 31.66 -6.54 -11.99
C TYR A 200 31.39 -8.05 -12.10
N ASN A 201 30.63 -8.61 -11.16
CA ASN A 201 30.08 -9.96 -11.24
C ASN A 201 28.56 -9.90 -11.44
N CYS A 202 27.96 -11.04 -11.76
CA CYS A 202 26.52 -11.20 -11.85
C CYS A 202 26.00 -11.85 -10.57
N TYR A 203 25.14 -11.17 -9.83
CA TYR A 203 24.59 -11.67 -8.56
C TYR A 203 23.09 -11.89 -8.71
N ILE A 204 22.61 -13.12 -8.57
CA ILE A 204 21.18 -13.40 -8.78
C ILE A 204 20.67 -14.22 -7.63
N ASP A 205 19.65 -13.69 -6.97
CA ASP A 205 18.76 -14.47 -6.14
C ASP A 205 17.84 -15.30 -7.05
N PHE A 206 18.10 -16.60 -7.14
CA PHE A 206 17.21 -17.58 -7.76
C PHE A 206 16.20 -18.15 -6.75
N GLY A 207 16.58 -18.19 -5.47
CA GLY A 207 15.75 -18.71 -4.37
C GLY A 207 15.21 -20.10 -4.66
N SER A 208 13.97 -20.35 -4.23
CA SER A 208 13.35 -21.68 -4.31
C SER A 208 13.24 -22.25 -5.73
N SER A 209 13.46 -21.46 -6.80
CA SER A 209 13.47 -22.02 -8.15
C SER A 209 14.62 -23.04 -8.33
N LEU A 210 15.69 -22.93 -7.55
CA LEU A 210 16.79 -23.90 -7.53
C LEU A 210 16.47 -25.19 -6.78
N ASP A 211 15.42 -25.23 -5.96
CA ASP A 211 15.10 -26.41 -5.13
C ASP A 211 14.97 -27.67 -5.98
N GLY A 212 14.45 -27.57 -7.20
CA GLY A 212 14.28 -28.70 -8.11
C GLY A 212 15.58 -29.38 -8.59
N PHE A 213 16.75 -28.79 -8.31
CA PHE A 213 18.07 -29.37 -8.65
C PHE A 213 18.73 -30.11 -7.49
N TYR A 214 18.34 -29.84 -6.24
CA TYR A 214 19.01 -30.42 -5.07
C TYR A 214 18.06 -30.92 -3.96
N ARG A 215 16.78 -30.57 -4.01
CA ARG A 215 15.72 -31.13 -3.16
C ARG A 215 15.04 -32.27 -3.91
N GLU A 216 14.78 -33.36 -3.20
CA GLU A 216 14.14 -34.56 -3.76
C GLU A 216 12.59 -34.46 -3.77
N VAL A 217 12.04 -33.37 -3.21
CA VAL A 217 10.61 -33.13 -3.08
C VAL A 217 10.23 -31.79 -3.70
N LYS A 218 8.98 -31.67 -4.15
CA LYS A 218 8.40 -30.38 -4.52
C LYS A 218 8.17 -29.57 -3.26
N THR A 219 8.89 -28.47 -3.10
CA THR A 219 8.85 -27.62 -1.91
C THR A 219 7.81 -26.50 -2.01
N ARG A 220 7.38 -26.14 -3.24
CA ARG A 220 6.52 -24.97 -3.49
C ARG A 220 5.32 -25.26 -4.40
N PRO A 221 4.17 -24.56 -4.22
CA PRO A 221 2.95 -24.79 -5.01
C PRO A 221 3.10 -24.59 -6.52
N TYR A 222 3.94 -23.66 -6.97
CA TYR A 222 4.15 -23.40 -8.41
C TYR A 222 4.82 -24.57 -9.15
N MET A 223 5.43 -25.52 -8.42
CA MET A 223 6.04 -26.73 -9.00
C MET A 223 4.98 -27.81 -9.35
N ILE A 224 3.73 -27.59 -8.97
CA ILE A 224 2.62 -28.55 -9.15
C ILE A 224 1.81 -28.11 -10.38
N PRO A 225 1.80 -28.90 -11.48
CA PRO A 225 1.01 -28.57 -12.66
C PRO A 225 -0.47 -28.34 -12.33
N GLY A 226 -1.06 -27.29 -12.90
CA GLY A 226 -2.46 -26.91 -12.66
C GLY A 226 -2.73 -26.18 -11.34
N ASN A 227 -1.72 -26.01 -10.47
CA ASN A 227 -1.86 -25.15 -9.30
C ASN A 227 -2.02 -23.68 -9.74
N THR A 228 -2.80 -22.88 -9.00
CA THR A 228 -3.04 -21.48 -9.33
C THR A 228 -1.78 -20.63 -9.41
N TYR A 229 -0.74 -20.97 -8.64
CA TYR A 229 0.55 -20.29 -8.71
C TYR A 229 1.33 -20.68 -9.98
N ALA A 230 1.23 -21.93 -10.43
CA ALA A 230 1.96 -22.44 -11.60
C ALA A 230 1.54 -21.77 -12.92
N ILE A 231 0.32 -21.23 -12.99
CA ILE A 231 -0.20 -20.55 -14.19
C ILE A 231 -0.33 -19.03 -14.02
N ARG A 232 0.15 -18.48 -12.89
CA ARG A 232 -0.03 -17.06 -12.58
C ARG A 232 0.97 -16.21 -13.37
N ASN A 233 0.46 -15.36 -14.25
CA ASN A 233 1.22 -14.29 -14.90
C ASN A 233 0.91 -12.96 -14.20
N CYS A 234 1.86 -12.45 -13.42
CA CYS A 234 1.70 -11.22 -12.65
C CYS A 234 1.95 -9.98 -13.51
N GLN A 235 1.47 -8.83 -13.04
CA GLN A 235 1.72 -7.52 -13.67
C GLN A 235 2.18 -6.49 -12.64
N ILE A 236 2.99 -5.53 -13.07
CA ILE A 236 3.36 -4.31 -12.33
C ILE A 236 3.14 -3.09 -13.22
N ASP A 237 2.84 -1.95 -12.58
CA ASP A 237 2.66 -0.69 -13.29
C ASP A 237 4.03 -0.12 -13.69
N ASP A 238 4.17 0.18 -14.98
CA ASP A 238 5.40 0.68 -15.62
C ASP A 238 5.16 1.99 -16.37
N ASP A 239 4.02 2.62 -16.13
CA ASP A 239 3.68 3.88 -16.77
C ASP A 239 4.57 5.01 -16.21
N PRO A 240 5.24 5.81 -17.07
CA PRO A 240 6.01 6.98 -16.62
C PRO A 240 5.19 8.00 -15.83
N SER A 241 3.86 8.03 -16.00
CA SER A 241 2.92 8.86 -15.24
C SER A 241 2.48 8.24 -13.91
N PHE A 242 2.86 6.98 -13.63
CA PHE A 242 2.62 6.34 -12.34
C PHE A 242 3.49 6.98 -11.26
N CYS A 243 2.90 7.92 -10.53
CA CYS A 243 3.55 8.65 -9.46
C CYS A 243 2.98 8.20 -8.11
N LEU A 244 3.85 7.89 -7.16
CA LEU A 244 3.46 7.52 -5.80
C LEU A 244 3.61 8.69 -4.81
N ASP A 245 4.10 9.84 -5.24
CA ASP A 245 4.38 10.96 -4.34
C ASP A 245 3.07 11.58 -3.83
N VAL A 246 2.94 11.61 -2.50
CA VAL A 246 1.82 12.22 -1.78
C VAL A 246 2.37 13.19 -0.74
N SER A 247 1.93 14.45 -0.81
CA SER A 247 2.17 15.44 0.25
C SER A 247 1.06 15.31 1.29
N VAL A 248 1.40 15.03 2.53
CA VAL A 248 0.43 14.93 3.62
C VAL A 248 0.38 16.24 4.39
N VAL A 249 -0.82 16.74 4.70
CA VAL A 249 -1.03 17.92 5.54
C VAL A 249 -1.79 17.51 6.80
N LEU A 250 -1.14 17.64 7.95
CA LEU A 250 -1.77 17.57 9.26
C LEU A 250 -2.25 18.95 9.69
N THR A 251 -3.42 18.97 10.33
CA THR A 251 -3.99 20.17 10.95
C THR A 251 -3.81 20.08 12.45
N ALA A 252 -3.58 21.21 13.12
CA ALA A 252 -3.65 21.28 14.57
C ALA A 252 -4.50 22.46 15.02
N HIS A 253 -5.53 22.19 15.84
CA HIS A 253 -6.26 23.23 16.55
C HIS A 253 -6.59 22.77 17.98
N LYS A 254 -5.92 23.35 18.98
CA LYS A 254 -6.10 23.04 20.41
C LYS A 254 -5.71 21.63 20.88
N ARG A 255 -5.41 20.69 19.96
CA ARG A 255 -5.05 19.29 20.26
C ARG A 255 -3.61 18.91 19.82
N PRO A 256 -2.56 19.60 20.29
CA PRO A 256 -1.18 19.33 19.85
C PRO A 256 -0.70 17.90 20.20
N GLU A 257 -1.29 17.26 21.21
CA GLU A 257 -0.98 15.88 21.62
C GLU A 257 -1.30 14.84 20.54
N MET A 258 -2.28 15.13 19.66
CA MET A 258 -2.67 14.23 18.57
C MET A 258 -1.61 14.14 17.47
N LEU A 259 -0.78 15.17 17.32
CA LEU A 259 0.26 15.21 16.28
C LEU A 259 1.23 14.04 16.40
N ARG A 260 1.62 13.65 17.62
CA ARG A 260 2.53 12.52 17.81
C ARG A 260 1.91 11.23 17.29
N VAL A 261 0.63 10.98 17.62
CA VAL A 261 -0.10 9.77 17.22
C VAL A 261 -0.31 9.75 15.69
N GLN A 262 -0.66 10.89 15.09
CA GLN A 262 -0.82 11.01 13.65
C GLN A 262 0.52 10.80 12.91
N LEU A 263 1.61 11.40 13.39
CA LEU A 263 2.94 11.22 12.81
C LEU A 263 3.40 9.76 12.89
N ASP A 264 3.23 9.11 14.04
CA ASP A 264 3.58 7.70 14.23
C ASP A 264 2.79 6.81 13.23
N ALA A 265 1.51 7.13 12.98
CA ALA A 265 0.68 6.41 12.00
C ALA A 265 1.08 6.69 10.54
N LEU A 266 1.50 7.92 10.22
CA LEU A 266 1.94 8.32 8.88
C LEU A 266 3.32 7.73 8.52
N GLU A 267 4.25 7.67 9.47
CA GLU A 267 5.57 7.06 9.28
C GLU A 267 5.49 5.54 9.07
N GLN A 268 4.39 4.93 9.50
CA GLN A 268 4.15 3.50 9.32
C GLN A 268 3.43 3.15 8.02
N GLN A 269 3.03 4.13 7.19
CA GLN A 269 2.25 3.88 5.98
C GLN A 269 2.99 2.93 5.01
N SER A 270 2.23 2.02 4.39
CA SER A 270 2.71 1.20 3.27
C SER A 270 3.09 2.08 2.07
N LEU A 271 2.28 3.07 1.73
CA LEU A 271 2.67 4.15 0.84
C LEU A 271 3.33 5.28 1.65
N LYS A 272 4.66 5.40 1.58
CA LYS A 272 5.39 6.43 2.33
C LYS A 272 5.00 7.84 1.85
N PRO A 273 4.61 8.78 2.74
CA PRO A 273 4.49 10.19 2.39
C PRO A 273 5.79 10.72 1.79
N LYS A 274 5.68 11.56 0.75
CA LYS A 274 6.83 12.26 0.17
C LYS A 274 7.34 13.34 1.10
N GLU A 275 6.39 14.03 1.74
CA GLU A 275 6.60 15.03 2.77
C GLU A 275 5.37 15.03 3.71
N ILE A 276 5.60 15.42 4.96
CA ILE A 276 4.56 15.67 5.96
C ILE A 276 4.64 17.13 6.37
N LEU A 277 3.53 17.83 6.17
CA LEU A 277 3.38 19.27 6.40
C LEU A 277 2.41 19.51 7.56
N LEU A 278 2.60 20.60 8.29
CA LEU A 278 1.73 21.01 9.39
C LEU A 278 1.13 22.39 9.17
N PHE A 279 -0.19 22.49 9.29
CA PHE A 279 -0.89 23.75 9.45
C PHE A 279 -1.51 23.83 10.84
N GLN A 280 -1.01 24.74 11.68
CA GLN A 280 -1.62 25.05 12.97
C GLN A 280 -2.49 26.30 12.84
N ASP A 281 -3.79 26.16 13.10
CA ASP A 281 -4.72 27.29 13.09
C ASP A 281 -4.63 28.10 14.39
N GLY A 282 -4.82 29.41 14.29
CA GLY A 282 -4.75 30.30 15.45
C GLY A 282 -5.88 30.04 16.45
N VAL A 283 -5.63 30.35 17.71
CA VAL A 283 -6.60 30.28 18.80
C VAL A 283 -6.97 31.70 19.22
N THR A 284 -8.25 32.07 19.07
CA THR A 284 -8.78 33.39 19.48
C THR A 284 -9.04 33.47 20.97
N ASP A 285 -9.45 32.36 21.58
CA ASP A 285 -9.88 32.29 22.97
C ASP A 285 -9.05 31.23 23.70
N GLY A 286 -8.03 31.68 24.45
CA GLY A 286 -7.12 30.82 25.22
C GLY A 286 -5.64 31.11 24.95
N PRO A 287 -4.72 30.45 25.68
CA PRO A 287 -3.30 30.57 25.42
C PRO A 287 -2.94 30.03 24.03
N PRO A 288 -1.87 30.55 23.39
CA PRO A 288 -1.34 29.96 22.17
C PRO A 288 -1.04 28.48 22.37
N VAL A 289 -1.45 27.66 21.41
CA VAL A 289 -1.09 26.24 21.40
C VAL A 289 0.38 26.14 21.05
N GLN A 290 1.19 25.65 22.00
CA GLN A 290 2.61 25.40 21.75
C GLN A 290 2.80 23.94 21.36
N ILE A 291 3.50 23.73 20.25
CA ILE A 291 3.90 22.40 19.80
C ILE A 291 5.36 22.19 20.25
N PRO A 292 5.66 21.09 20.94
CA PRO A 292 7.03 20.79 21.34
C PRO A 292 8.00 20.73 20.15
N GLU A 293 9.23 21.21 20.32
CA GLU A 293 10.21 21.33 19.24
C GLU A 293 10.56 19.96 18.63
N GLU A 294 10.57 18.90 19.44
CA GLU A 294 10.81 17.52 18.98
C GLU A 294 9.71 17.01 18.06
N ILE A 295 8.47 17.51 18.20
CA ILE A 295 7.37 17.20 17.29
C ILE A 295 7.49 18.03 16.01
N LEU A 296 7.80 19.34 16.12
CA LEU A 296 8.00 20.21 14.95
C LEU A 296 9.11 19.72 14.01
N LYS A 297 10.19 19.13 14.56
CA LYS A 297 11.30 18.56 13.79
C LYS A 297 10.93 17.36 12.91
N ARG A 298 9.76 16.75 13.13
CA ARG A 298 9.25 15.62 12.32
C ARG A 298 8.49 16.09 11.08
N PHE A 299 8.20 17.38 10.95
CA PHE A 299 7.56 17.96 9.77
C PHE A 299 8.59 18.53 8.81
N ASP A 300 8.38 18.34 7.51
CA ASP A 300 9.23 18.94 6.47
C ASP A 300 9.06 20.47 6.43
N LYS A 301 7.82 20.94 6.61
CA LYS A 301 7.46 22.36 6.75
C LYS A 301 6.23 22.51 7.63
N TYR A 302 6.15 23.65 8.30
CA TYR A 302 4.97 24.00 9.08
C TYR A 302 4.64 25.49 8.98
N GLU A 303 3.37 25.81 9.17
CA GLU A 303 2.86 27.18 9.29
C GLU A 303 1.98 27.27 10.54
N ILE A 304 2.25 28.26 11.38
CA ILE A 304 1.44 28.58 12.56
C ILE A 304 0.72 29.89 12.26
N SER A 305 -0.58 29.81 12.06
CA SER A 305 -1.41 30.99 11.79
C SER A 305 -1.56 31.81 13.08
N PRO A 306 -1.28 33.12 13.05
CA PRO A 306 -1.49 33.98 14.22
C PRO A 306 -2.98 34.21 14.51
N GLU A 307 -3.84 34.03 13.51
CA GLU A 307 -5.29 34.21 13.62
C GLU A 307 -6.03 32.90 13.34
N ASN A 308 -7.23 32.76 13.91
CA ASN A 308 -8.13 31.68 13.52
C ASN A 308 -8.71 31.95 12.13
N VAL A 309 -8.14 31.29 11.12
CA VAL A 309 -8.61 31.34 9.73
C VAL A 309 -9.60 30.22 9.44
N GLY A 310 -9.71 29.24 10.35
CA GLY A 310 -10.72 28.21 10.31
C GLY A 310 -10.39 27.08 9.34
N VAL A 311 -11.43 26.30 9.00
CA VAL A 311 -11.31 25.02 8.29
C VAL A 311 -10.72 25.11 6.88
N TRP A 312 -10.71 26.29 6.28
CA TRP A 312 -10.17 26.54 4.93
C TRP A 312 -8.64 26.70 4.92
N GLY A 313 -8.03 27.10 6.04
CA GLY A 313 -6.60 27.44 6.11
C GLY A 313 -5.67 26.29 5.71
N ARG A 314 -5.98 25.06 6.15
CA ARG A 314 -5.20 23.85 5.83
C ARG A 314 -5.13 23.56 4.33
N PHE A 315 -6.20 23.84 3.58
CA PHE A 315 -6.23 23.65 2.13
C PHE A 315 -5.49 24.75 1.38
N LEU A 316 -5.53 26.00 1.88
CA LEU A 316 -4.79 27.11 1.29
C LEU A 316 -3.28 26.89 1.50
N PHE A 317 -2.90 26.48 2.71
CA PHE A 317 -1.53 26.07 3.00
C PHE A 317 -1.09 24.91 2.11
N ALA A 318 -1.92 23.88 1.92
CA ALA A 318 -1.64 22.77 1.01
C ALA A 318 -1.39 23.27 -0.43
N GLU A 319 -2.19 24.20 -0.93
CA GLU A 319 -2.06 24.73 -2.30
C GLU A 319 -0.70 25.39 -2.52
N ARG A 320 -0.28 26.23 -1.55
CA ARG A 320 0.97 26.98 -1.61
C ARG A 320 2.20 26.10 -1.38
N THR A 321 2.09 25.08 -0.51
CA THR A 321 3.27 24.42 0.08
C THR A 321 3.54 23.02 -0.46
N ALA A 322 2.49 22.23 -0.74
CA ALA A 322 2.66 20.83 -1.16
C ALA A 322 3.40 20.71 -2.49
N VAL A 323 4.36 19.80 -2.63
CA VAL A 323 5.13 19.61 -3.87
C VAL A 323 4.66 18.43 -4.72
N SER A 324 3.89 17.52 -4.14
CA SER A 324 3.47 16.29 -4.81
C SER A 324 2.23 16.49 -5.70
N PRO A 325 2.05 15.65 -6.74
CA PRO A 325 0.83 15.70 -7.57
C PRO A 325 -0.42 15.26 -6.80
N PHE A 326 -0.26 14.44 -5.77
CA PHE A 326 -1.34 14.06 -4.85
C PHE A 326 -1.15 14.72 -3.49
N VAL A 327 -2.25 15.13 -2.87
CA VAL A 327 -2.28 15.71 -1.53
C VAL A 327 -3.25 14.91 -0.68
N CYS A 328 -2.89 14.66 0.57
CA CYS A 328 -3.77 14.08 1.58
C CYS A 328 -3.85 15.01 2.80
N VAL A 329 -5.01 15.60 3.06
CA VAL A 329 -5.25 16.46 4.23
C VAL A 329 -5.96 15.64 5.32
N PHE A 330 -5.60 15.84 6.59
CA PHE A 330 -6.28 15.24 7.73
C PHE A 330 -6.81 16.30 8.70
N ASP A 331 -7.97 16.01 9.29
CA ASP A 331 -8.44 16.70 10.50
C ASP A 331 -7.54 16.32 11.70
N ASP A 332 -7.55 17.15 12.74
CA ASP A 332 -6.64 17.04 13.89
C ASP A 332 -6.99 15.89 14.87
N ASP A 333 -8.14 15.25 14.67
CA ASP A 333 -8.61 14.07 15.40
C ASP A 333 -8.66 12.79 14.56
N THR A 334 -8.08 12.84 13.35
CA THR A 334 -8.13 11.71 12.41
C THR A 334 -6.79 10.99 12.35
N VAL A 335 -6.77 9.70 12.75
CA VAL A 335 -5.55 8.87 12.78
C VAL A 335 -5.67 7.74 11.77
N PRO A 336 -4.99 7.78 10.62
CA PRO A 336 -5.15 6.77 9.58
C PRO A 336 -4.61 5.40 10.00
N GLY A 337 -5.23 4.33 9.50
CA GLY A 337 -4.61 3.01 9.47
C GLY A 337 -3.36 3.02 8.58
N ASN A 338 -2.42 2.09 8.81
CA ASN A 338 -1.11 2.07 8.15
C ASN A 338 -1.13 1.77 6.64
N ARG A 339 -2.30 1.63 6.02
CA ARG A 339 -2.47 1.45 4.56
C ARG A 339 -3.47 2.43 3.96
N TRP A 340 -3.81 3.51 4.67
CA TRP A 340 -4.78 4.49 4.19
C TRP A 340 -4.34 5.16 2.88
N LEU A 341 -3.10 5.65 2.81
CA LEU A 341 -2.59 6.32 1.60
C LEU A 341 -2.52 5.37 0.41
N GLU A 342 -2.09 4.11 0.63
CA GLU A 342 -2.14 3.04 -0.38
C GLU A 342 -3.58 2.81 -0.86
N ASN A 343 -4.55 2.76 0.06
CA ASN A 343 -5.96 2.52 -0.27
C ASN A 343 -6.50 3.63 -1.18
N CYS A 344 -6.29 4.89 -0.82
CA CYS A 344 -6.69 6.04 -1.62
C CYS A 344 -5.99 6.06 -2.98
N HIS A 345 -4.66 5.86 -3.02
CA HIS A 345 -3.91 5.85 -4.28
C HIS A 345 -4.37 4.71 -5.21
N ALA A 346 -4.55 3.51 -4.66
CA ALA A 346 -4.97 2.35 -5.45
C ALA A 346 -6.36 2.54 -6.08
N GLU A 347 -7.27 3.23 -5.38
CA GLU A 347 -8.58 3.60 -5.96
C GLU A 347 -8.46 4.76 -6.96
N MET A 348 -7.64 5.78 -6.68
CA MET A 348 -7.35 6.90 -7.59
C MET A 348 -6.84 6.40 -8.95
N MET A 349 -6.02 5.35 -8.97
CA MET A 349 -5.55 4.73 -10.22
C MET A 349 -6.66 4.01 -11.02
N LYS A 350 -7.74 3.59 -10.36
CA LYS A 350 -8.89 2.95 -11.03
C LYS A 350 -9.88 3.98 -11.56
N ARG A 351 -10.17 5.01 -10.75
CA ARG A 351 -11.12 6.08 -11.07
C ARG A 351 -10.66 7.34 -10.38
N GLU A 352 -10.43 8.41 -11.14
CA GLU A 352 -10.11 9.69 -10.52
C GLU A 352 -11.32 10.20 -9.73
N ALA A 353 -11.10 10.55 -8.47
CA ALA A 353 -12.13 11.03 -7.55
C ALA A 353 -11.50 11.76 -6.36
N LEU A 354 -12.30 12.57 -5.66
CA LEU A 354 -11.96 13.03 -4.31
C LEU A 354 -12.21 11.88 -3.34
N TYR A 355 -11.19 11.46 -2.60
CA TYR A 355 -11.29 10.37 -1.63
C TYR A 355 -11.31 10.89 -0.20
N GLY A 356 -12.13 10.31 0.68
CA GLY A 356 -12.07 10.67 2.09
C GLY A 356 -12.50 9.60 3.08
N ALA A 357 -12.20 9.85 4.34
CA ALA A 357 -12.30 8.88 5.43
C ALA A 357 -13.75 8.63 5.89
N VAL A 358 -14.61 9.66 5.78
CA VAL A 358 -16.06 9.55 5.96
C VAL A 358 -16.74 10.17 4.75
N GLY A 359 -17.75 9.49 4.22
CA GLY A 359 -18.66 10.02 3.23
C GLY A 359 -20.05 10.24 3.82
N ILE A 360 -20.68 11.34 3.42
CA ILE A 360 -22.08 11.62 3.72
C ILE A 360 -22.89 11.36 2.46
N MET A 361 -23.97 10.59 2.60
CA MET A 361 -24.96 10.39 1.55
C MET A 361 -26.34 10.78 2.07
N ALA A 362 -26.87 11.90 1.58
CA ALA A 362 -28.17 12.44 1.94
C ALA A 362 -29.30 11.53 1.42
N GLN A 363 -30.32 11.36 2.26
CA GLN A 363 -31.58 10.69 1.90
C GLN A 363 -32.60 11.69 1.35
N ASP A 364 -32.45 12.97 1.73
CA ASP A 364 -33.29 14.07 1.30
C ASP A 364 -32.52 15.39 1.44
N THR A 365 -33.07 16.47 0.88
CA THR A 365 -32.42 17.79 0.85
C THR A 365 -32.73 18.68 2.07
N LYS A 366 -33.58 18.23 3.00
CA LYS A 366 -34.16 19.07 4.06
C LYS A 366 -33.60 18.76 5.45
N SER A 367 -33.23 17.51 5.70
CA SER A 367 -32.95 16.99 7.04
C SER A 367 -31.49 17.14 7.48
N TYR A 368 -30.55 17.24 6.53
CA TYR A 368 -29.12 17.38 6.83
C TYR A 368 -28.82 18.71 7.56
N PRO A 369 -27.95 18.78 8.59
CA PRO A 369 -27.15 17.70 9.19
C PRO A 369 -27.80 17.01 10.39
N ARG A 370 -29.07 17.28 10.70
CA ARG A 370 -29.75 16.75 11.91
C ARG A 370 -30.34 15.36 11.73
N GLY A 371 -30.43 14.88 10.49
CA GLY A 371 -30.91 13.56 10.15
C GLY A 371 -31.02 13.39 8.64
N GLY A 372 -31.57 12.25 8.21
CA GLY A 372 -31.82 12.01 6.78
C GLY A 372 -30.54 11.87 5.94
N TYR A 373 -29.50 11.22 6.47
CA TYR A 373 -28.29 10.87 5.73
C TYR A 373 -27.71 9.53 6.21
N TYR A 374 -26.77 8.97 5.46
CA TYR A 374 -25.94 7.84 5.83
C TYR A 374 -24.50 8.29 5.97
N ARG A 375 -23.77 7.69 6.93
CA ARG A 375 -22.32 7.83 7.06
C ARG A 375 -21.65 6.56 6.53
N ILE A 376 -20.71 6.72 5.62
CA ILE A 376 -19.96 5.64 4.98
C ILE A 376 -18.48 5.83 5.27
N GLY A 377 -17.71 4.76 5.45
CA GLY A 377 -16.26 4.85 5.74
C GLY A 377 -15.90 4.27 7.10
N TRP A 378 -15.04 4.94 7.86
CA TRP A 378 -14.59 4.47 9.17
C TRP A 378 -15.66 4.36 10.29
N PRO A 379 -16.81 5.09 10.28
CA PRO A 379 -17.83 4.91 11.30
C PRO A 379 -18.34 3.47 11.34
N ARG A 380 -18.60 2.96 12.56
CA ARG A 380 -18.87 1.54 12.83
C ARG A 380 -19.98 0.92 11.97
N ASP A 381 -20.97 1.71 11.59
CA ASP A 381 -22.12 1.30 10.80
C ASP A 381 -21.97 1.56 9.29
N GLY A 382 -20.89 2.24 8.87
CA GLY A 382 -20.64 2.70 7.50
C GLY A 382 -19.64 1.89 6.69
N HIS A 383 -19.13 0.78 7.22
CA HIS A 383 -18.10 -0.03 6.57
C HIS A 383 -18.59 -0.69 5.28
N LEU A 384 -17.83 -0.50 4.19
CA LEU A 384 -18.07 -1.16 2.92
C LEU A 384 -16.77 -1.74 2.36
N PRO A 385 -16.73 -3.02 1.94
CA PRO A 385 -15.54 -3.66 1.36
C PRO A 385 -15.23 -3.21 -0.08
N ILE A 386 -16.00 -2.25 -0.61
CA ILE A 386 -15.85 -1.70 -1.95
C ILE A 386 -15.91 -0.18 -1.86
N ALA A 387 -15.30 0.51 -2.83
CA ALA A 387 -15.39 1.95 -2.94
C ALA A 387 -16.85 2.38 -3.17
N GLN A 388 -17.26 3.48 -2.55
CA GLN A 388 -18.64 3.98 -2.59
C GLN A 388 -18.66 5.46 -2.91
N GLU A 389 -19.34 5.82 -4.01
CA GLU A 389 -19.60 7.23 -4.34
C GLU A 389 -20.60 7.82 -3.34
N VAL A 390 -20.37 9.06 -2.92
CA VAL A 390 -21.12 9.79 -1.88
C VAL A 390 -21.33 11.26 -2.29
N ASP A 391 -22.11 12.02 -1.53
CA ASP A 391 -22.32 13.44 -1.85
C ASP A 391 -21.06 14.26 -1.56
N PHE A 392 -20.50 14.09 -0.36
CA PHE A 392 -19.24 14.71 0.04
C PHE A 392 -18.50 13.86 1.07
N VAL A 393 -17.22 14.17 1.28
CA VAL A 393 -16.35 13.49 2.25
C VAL A 393 -15.73 14.45 3.25
N GLY A 394 -15.37 13.92 4.42
CA GLY A 394 -14.66 14.64 5.48
C GLY A 394 -13.63 13.77 6.22
N HIS A 395 -13.04 14.33 7.30
CA HIS A 395 -12.02 13.72 8.17
C HIS A 395 -10.65 13.53 7.52
N SER A 396 -10.62 13.10 6.25
CA SER A 396 -9.44 13.06 5.40
C SER A 396 -9.84 13.34 3.96
N TRP A 397 -8.96 13.98 3.19
CA TRP A 397 -9.17 14.28 1.78
C TRP A 397 -7.92 13.93 0.98
N PHE A 398 -7.99 12.93 0.12
CA PHE A 398 -6.95 12.54 -0.84
C PHE A 398 -7.38 12.93 -2.26
N PHE A 399 -6.57 13.74 -2.95
CA PHE A 399 -6.94 14.37 -4.22
C PHE A 399 -5.71 14.80 -5.05
N ARG A 400 -5.92 15.20 -6.31
CA ARG A 400 -4.87 15.84 -7.12
C ARG A 400 -4.64 17.27 -6.67
N LYS A 401 -3.39 17.68 -6.42
CA LYS A 401 -3.05 19.03 -5.92
C LYS A 401 -3.73 20.16 -6.71
N GLU A 402 -3.77 20.04 -8.03
CA GLU A 402 -4.38 21.05 -8.92
C GLU A 402 -5.87 21.32 -8.64
N TRP A 403 -6.55 20.39 -7.97
CA TRP A 403 -7.97 20.51 -7.61
C TRP A 403 -8.25 21.51 -6.48
N LEU A 404 -7.22 21.99 -5.78
CA LEU A 404 -7.36 23.03 -4.78
C LEU A 404 -7.88 24.34 -5.39
N LYS A 405 -7.55 24.62 -6.65
CA LYS A 405 -8.11 25.77 -7.38
C LYS A 405 -9.62 25.67 -7.52
N ASP A 406 -10.15 24.45 -7.70
CA ASP A 406 -11.59 24.22 -7.77
C ASP A 406 -12.24 24.48 -6.42
N LEU A 407 -11.67 23.99 -5.31
CA LEU A 407 -12.15 24.28 -3.96
C LEU A 407 -12.30 25.79 -3.73
N PHE A 408 -11.28 26.58 -4.09
CA PHE A 408 -11.29 28.03 -3.90
C PHE A 408 -12.13 28.80 -4.93
N SER A 409 -12.66 28.14 -5.97
CA SER A 409 -13.65 28.71 -6.88
C SER A 409 -15.09 28.68 -6.31
N ALA A 410 -15.28 28.10 -5.12
CA ALA A 410 -16.58 28.06 -4.46
C ALA A 410 -17.16 29.46 -4.18
N PRO A 411 -18.51 29.59 -4.09
CA PRO A 411 -19.15 30.87 -3.80
C PRO A 411 -18.58 31.54 -2.54
N GLU A 412 -18.39 32.86 -2.59
CA GLU A 412 -17.87 33.63 -1.45
C GLU A 412 -18.72 33.40 -0.19
N SER A 413 -20.06 33.29 -0.37
CA SER A 413 -21.01 33.06 0.72
C SER A 413 -20.74 31.80 1.56
N VAL A 414 -20.13 30.76 0.99
CA VAL A 414 -19.67 29.58 1.74
C VAL A 414 -18.21 29.70 2.18
N ARG A 415 -17.34 30.35 1.41
CA ARG A 415 -15.91 30.52 1.76
C ARG A 415 -15.70 31.39 3.00
N ILE A 416 -16.58 32.34 3.28
CA ILE A 416 -16.53 33.14 4.51
C ILE A 416 -16.90 32.35 5.78
N MET A 417 -17.44 31.13 5.64
CA MET A 417 -17.82 30.29 6.77
C MET A 417 -16.58 29.62 7.39
N LYS A 418 -15.96 30.27 8.38
CA LYS A 418 -14.73 29.77 9.05
C LYS A 418 -14.82 28.36 9.64
N ARG A 419 -16.02 27.86 9.96
CA ARG A 419 -16.22 26.61 10.73
C ARG A 419 -17.04 25.54 9.98
N ALA A 420 -17.24 25.70 8.67
CA ALA A 420 -18.01 24.76 7.87
C ALA A 420 -17.75 24.93 6.36
N ALA A 421 -18.36 24.04 5.58
CA ALA A 421 -18.59 24.12 4.15
C ALA A 421 -17.42 23.75 3.24
N GLU A 422 -16.19 23.65 3.73
CA GLU A 422 -15.03 23.27 2.93
C GLU A 422 -15.17 21.88 2.31
N ASP A 423 -15.70 20.93 3.07
CA ASP A 423 -15.94 19.54 2.70
C ASP A 423 -16.96 19.40 1.55
N MET A 424 -18.13 20.01 1.73
CA MET A 424 -19.23 20.06 0.78
C MET A 424 -18.85 20.87 -0.45
N SER A 425 -18.17 22.00 -0.27
CA SER A 425 -17.72 22.85 -1.36
C SER A 425 -16.73 22.13 -2.25
N PHE A 426 -15.77 21.39 -1.68
CA PHE A 426 -14.79 20.66 -2.49
C PHE A 426 -15.49 19.66 -3.41
N SER A 427 -16.38 18.84 -2.84
CA SER A 427 -17.13 17.84 -3.58
C SER A 427 -18.03 18.47 -4.63
N ARG A 428 -18.69 19.60 -4.31
CA ARG A 428 -19.51 20.33 -5.27
C ARG A 428 -18.70 20.88 -6.43
N GLN A 429 -17.60 21.58 -6.17
CA GLN A 429 -16.81 22.19 -7.26
C GLN A 429 -16.21 21.12 -8.18
N LEU A 430 -15.79 19.98 -7.63
CA LEU A 430 -15.34 18.84 -8.43
C LEU A 430 -16.47 18.17 -9.24
N GLN A 431 -17.68 18.08 -8.68
CA GLN A 431 -18.84 17.58 -9.42
C GLN A 431 -19.13 18.42 -10.67
N LYS A 432 -18.91 19.74 -10.64
CA LYS A 432 -19.08 20.60 -11.83
C LYS A 432 -18.17 20.19 -13.00
N ARG A 433 -17.04 19.51 -12.70
CA ARG A 433 -16.10 18.95 -13.67
C ARG A 433 -16.35 17.48 -14.00
N GLY A 434 -17.41 16.89 -13.44
CA GLY A 434 -17.68 15.45 -13.56
C GLY A 434 -16.73 14.57 -12.74
N ILE A 435 -15.99 15.16 -11.79
CA ILE A 435 -15.13 14.40 -10.88
C ILE A 435 -15.97 13.97 -9.67
N PRO A 436 -16.12 12.66 -9.41
CA PRO A 436 -16.94 12.15 -8.32
C PRO A 436 -16.23 12.27 -6.97
N THR A 437 -17.00 12.14 -5.90
CA THR A 437 -16.50 12.01 -4.52
C THR A 437 -16.75 10.60 -4.02
N ILE A 438 -15.72 9.92 -3.49
CA ILE A 438 -15.73 8.50 -3.18
C ILE A 438 -15.14 8.23 -1.79
N VAL A 439 -15.74 7.31 -1.05
CA VAL A 439 -15.10 6.68 0.11
C VAL A 439 -14.40 5.41 -0.37
N PRO A 440 -13.09 5.23 -0.14
CA PRO A 440 -12.39 4.01 -0.52
C PRO A 440 -12.83 2.82 0.36
N PRO A 441 -12.51 1.57 -0.01
CA PRO A 441 -12.93 0.38 0.76
C PRO A 441 -12.53 0.42 2.24
N HIS A 442 -13.48 0.15 3.12
CA HIS A 442 -13.33 -0.08 4.57
C HIS A 442 -13.92 -1.47 4.94
N PRO A 443 -13.24 -2.58 4.62
CA PRO A 443 -13.73 -3.92 4.96
C PRO A 443 -13.55 -4.23 6.46
N ASP A 444 -14.57 -4.85 7.07
CA ASP A 444 -14.63 -5.15 8.52
C ASP A 444 -13.36 -5.80 9.12
N ASN A 445 -12.62 -6.60 8.34
CA ASN A 445 -11.47 -7.37 8.80
C ASN A 445 -10.11 -6.78 8.38
N THR A 446 -10.07 -5.51 7.93
CA THR A 446 -8.82 -4.85 7.52
C THR A 446 -8.82 -3.37 7.95
N PRO A 447 -8.82 -3.09 9.27
CA PRO A 447 -8.81 -1.74 9.81
C PRO A 447 -7.57 -0.92 9.37
N GLU A 448 -6.51 -1.58 8.90
CA GLU A 448 -5.32 -0.96 8.31
C GLU A 448 -5.66 -0.04 7.13
N LEU A 449 -6.77 -0.31 6.42
CA LEU A 449 -7.24 0.47 5.28
C LEU A 449 -8.11 1.66 5.67
N TYR A 450 -8.35 1.91 6.96
CA TYR A 450 -9.34 2.89 7.41
C TYR A 450 -8.73 4.28 7.50
N GLY A 451 -9.52 5.30 7.17
CA GLY A 451 -9.06 6.70 7.24
C GLY A 451 -8.99 7.27 8.65
N SER A 452 -9.59 6.59 9.63
CA SER A 452 -9.41 6.90 11.05
C SER A 452 -9.56 5.63 11.91
N THR A 453 -8.79 5.50 12.98
CA THR A 453 -8.98 4.43 13.98
C THR A 453 -10.19 4.76 14.85
N GLN A 454 -11.12 3.79 14.99
CA GLN A 454 -12.39 4.03 15.68
C GLN A 454 -12.21 4.43 17.15
N GLU A 455 -11.33 3.75 17.86
CA GLU A 455 -11.10 3.99 19.30
C GLU A 455 -10.71 5.44 19.57
N ILE A 456 -9.73 5.94 18.81
CA ILE A 456 -9.23 7.31 18.96
C ILE A 456 -10.27 8.30 18.45
N ALA A 457 -10.81 8.11 17.25
CA ALA A 457 -11.76 9.03 16.66
C ALA A 457 -13.04 9.22 17.50
N TYR A 458 -13.52 8.17 18.18
CA TYR A 458 -14.66 8.29 19.09
C TYR A 458 -14.31 8.94 20.44
N GLN A 459 -13.07 8.79 20.91
CA GLN A 459 -12.57 9.43 22.14
C GLN A 459 -12.35 10.94 21.93
N THR A 460 -11.77 11.34 20.80
CA THR A 460 -11.37 12.73 20.53
C THR A 460 -12.45 13.52 19.80
N GLY A 461 -13.20 12.91 18.87
CA GLY A 461 -14.23 13.59 18.08
C GLY A 461 -15.49 14.00 18.86
N ASN A 462 -15.69 13.48 20.08
CA ASN A 462 -16.80 13.83 20.98
C ASN A 462 -16.38 14.77 22.13
N ASP A 463 -15.16 15.30 22.11
CA ASP A 463 -14.72 16.27 23.10
C ASP A 463 -15.40 17.65 22.91
N GLU A 464 -15.16 18.57 23.84
CA GLU A 464 -15.74 19.93 23.82
C GLU A 464 -15.22 20.83 22.68
N HIS A 465 -14.21 20.37 21.92
CA HIS A 465 -13.57 21.10 20.84
C HIS A 465 -14.10 20.71 19.45
N GLY A 466 -14.81 19.58 19.33
CA GLY A 466 -15.43 19.14 18.08
C GLY A 466 -16.38 20.20 17.47
N ILE A 467 -16.21 20.52 16.19
CA ILE A 467 -17.04 21.51 15.51
C ILE A 467 -18.50 21.05 15.42
N SER A 468 -18.74 19.77 15.13
CA SER A 468 -20.06 19.18 14.92
C SER A 468 -20.89 18.98 16.20
N SER A 469 -20.31 19.19 17.38
CA SER A 469 -21.05 19.09 18.65
C SER A 469 -21.84 20.35 19.00
N LYS A 470 -21.57 21.48 18.32
CA LYS A 470 -22.19 22.78 18.60
C LYS A 470 -23.36 23.05 17.65
N GLN A 471 -24.52 23.35 18.22
CA GLN A 471 -25.76 23.62 17.48
C GLN A 471 -25.59 24.72 16.41
N GLU A 472 -24.90 25.83 16.73
CA GLU A 472 -24.64 26.89 15.76
C GLU A 472 -23.84 26.42 14.53
N ASN A 473 -22.93 25.47 14.70
CA ASN A 473 -22.15 24.93 13.59
C ASN A 473 -23.00 24.00 12.72
N LEU A 474 -23.95 23.26 13.32
CA LEU A 474 -24.95 22.50 12.55
C LEU A 474 -25.85 23.43 11.72
N ASP A 475 -26.20 24.61 12.25
CA ASP A 475 -26.92 25.64 11.50
C ASP A 475 -26.08 26.18 10.33
N ARG A 476 -24.79 26.46 10.54
CA ARG A 476 -23.85 26.85 9.47
C ARG A 476 -23.73 25.77 8.40
N MET A 477 -23.60 24.49 8.77
CA MET A 477 -23.57 23.37 7.83
C MET A 477 -24.87 23.26 7.03
N ASN A 478 -26.05 23.41 7.67
CA ASN A 478 -27.33 23.41 6.95
C ASN A 478 -27.44 24.57 5.97
N GLN A 479 -26.98 25.76 6.36
CA GLN A 479 -26.97 26.94 5.48
C GLN A 479 -26.06 26.73 4.28
N ALA A 480 -24.83 26.24 4.49
CA ALA A 480 -23.89 25.90 3.43
C ALA A 480 -24.48 24.87 2.46
N PHE A 481 -25.08 23.80 2.99
CA PHE A 481 -25.72 22.76 2.19
C PHE A 481 -26.80 23.33 1.27
N LYS A 482 -27.67 24.22 1.77
CA LYS A 482 -28.69 24.90 0.97
C LYS A 482 -28.10 25.79 -0.11
N ILE A 483 -27.10 26.61 0.23
CA ILE A 483 -26.43 27.48 -0.75
C ILE A 483 -25.83 26.64 -1.88
N LEU A 484 -25.21 25.50 -1.56
CA LEU A 484 -24.60 24.63 -2.56
C LEU A 484 -25.66 23.90 -3.42
N LEU A 485 -26.80 23.51 -2.84
CA LEU A 485 -27.94 23.00 -3.60
C LEU A 485 -28.48 24.06 -4.58
N ASP A 486 -28.60 25.32 -4.15
CA ASP A 486 -29.02 26.44 -5.00
C ASP A 486 -27.98 26.76 -6.09
N ASP A 487 -26.69 26.51 -5.82
CA ASP A 487 -25.60 26.51 -6.82
C ASP A 487 -25.67 25.31 -7.78
N GLY A 488 -26.72 24.48 -7.71
CA GLY A 488 -27.00 23.38 -8.63
C GLY A 488 -26.33 22.05 -8.24
N TRP A 489 -26.00 21.84 -6.97
CA TRP A 489 -25.49 20.56 -6.49
C TRP A 489 -26.54 19.46 -6.67
N ILE A 490 -26.18 18.40 -7.39
CA ILE A 490 -27.07 17.26 -7.60
C ILE A 490 -26.60 16.12 -6.70
N LEU A 491 -27.43 15.72 -5.74
CA LEU A 491 -27.09 14.69 -4.76
C LEU A 491 -27.22 13.28 -5.35
N GLN A 492 -26.56 12.30 -4.73
CA GLN A 492 -26.61 10.88 -5.08
C GLN A 492 -28.03 10.32 -5.06
N VAL A 493 -28.89 10.78 -4.14
CA VAL A 493 -30.30 10.37 -4.10
C VAL A 493 -31.09 10.85 -5.32
N GLN A 494 -30.64 11.94 -5.96
CA GLN A 494 -31.25 12.46 -7.19
C GLN A 494 -30.63 11.79 -8.44
N GLN A 495 -29.31 11.62 -8.49
CA GLN A 495 -28.62 11.00 -9.63
C GLN A 495 -28.84 9.48 -9.72
N HIS A 496 -28.78 8.81 -8.57
CA HIS A 496 -28.71 7.35 -8.46
C HIS A 496 -29.63 6.81 -7.34
N PRO A 497 -30.96 7.07 -7.41
CA PRO A 497 -31.90 6.72 -6.34
C PRO A 497 -31.90 5.22 -6.00
N MET A 498 -31.71 4.35 -6.99
CA MET A 498 -31.61 2.91 -6.77
C MET A 498 -30.35 2.51 -6.00
N SER A 499 -29.21 3.16 -6.26
CA SER A 499 -27.96 2.91 -5.54
C SER A 499 -28.09 3.31 -4.07
N VAL A 500 -28.70 4.45 -3.78
CA VAL A 500 -28.98 4.91 -2.41
C VAL A 500 -29.94 3.96 -1.70
N PHE A 501 -30.99 3.49 -2.39
CA PHE A 501 -31.92 2.50 -1.83
C PHE A 501 -31.22 1.17 -1.51
N LEU A 502 -30.38 0.65 -2.41
CA LEU A 502 -29.63 -0.58 -2.17
C LEU A 502 -28.64 -0.43 -1.01
N LEU A 503 -27.99 0.72 -0.90
CA LEU A 503 -27.13 1.04 0.23
C LEU A 503 -27.91 1.02 1.55
N LYS A 504 -29.09 1.66 1.60
CA LYS A 504 -29.99 1.62 2.78
C LYS A 504 -30.31 0.18 3.19
N VAL A 505 -30.66 -0.68 2.23
CA VAL A 505 -30.93 -2.10 2.50
C VAL A 505 -29.70 -2.78 3.07
N ARG A 506 -28.53 -2.56 2.46
CA ARG A 506 -27.26 -3.13 2.92
C ARG A 506 -26.91 -2.71 4.34
N LEU A 507 -26.97 -1.41 4.65
CA LEU A 507 -26.67 -0.89 5.98
C LEU A 507 -27.63 -1.47 7.04
N ARG A 508 -28.92 -1.58 6.71
CA ARG A 508 -29.91 -2.25 7.60
C ARG A 508 -29.58 -3.71 7.87
N ILE A 509 -29.13 -4.46 6.85
CA ILE A 509 -28.69 -5.85 7.02
C ILE A 509 -27.44 -5.90 7.90
N THR A 510 -26.45 -5.02 7.66
CA THR A 510 -25.20 -4.98 8.43
C THR A 510 -25.44 -4.69 9.90
N LEU A 511 -26.35 -3.76 10.21
CA LEU A 511 -26.70 -3.32 11.56
C LEU A 511 -27.60 -4.31 12.32
N ASN A 512 -28.24 -5.26 11.64
CA ASN A 512 -29.13 -6.23 12.25
C ASN A 512 -28.48 -7.64 12.22
N PRO A 513 -27.99 -8.17 13.35
CA PRO A 513 -27.29 -9.46 13.40
C PRO A 513 -28.11 -10.62 12.84
N THR A 514 -29.42 -10.63 13.04
CA THR A 514 -30.34 -11.65 12.52
C THR A 514 -30.43 -11.59 11.00
N LEU A 515 -30.64 -10.40 10.43
CA LEU A 515 -30.64 -10.20 8.98
C LEU A 515 -29.27 -10.50 8.38
N LYS A 516 -28.17 -10.12 9.03
CA LYS A 516 -26.80 -10.44 8.61
C LYS A 516 -26.59 -11.95 8.53
N LYS A 517 -27.07 -12.71 9.51
CA LYS A 517 -26.99 -14.18 9.53
C LYS A 517 -27.84 -14.81 8.42
N LEU A 518 -29.08 -14.37 8.23
CA LEU A 518 -29.97 -14.83 7.16
C LEU A 518 -29.41 -14.53 5.77
N TYR A 519 -28.91 -13.31 5.56
CA TYR A 519 -28.28 -12.90 4.32
C TYR A 519 -27.05 -13.75 3.99
N ARG A 520 -26.15 -13.96 4.97
CA ARG A 520 -24.99 -14.85 4.80
C ARG A 520 -25.42 -16.28 4.44
N PHE A 521 -26.43 -16.82 5.12
CA PHE A 521 -26.95 -18.15 4.84
C PHE A 521 -27.52 -18.27 3.42
N GLY A 522 -28.33 -17.30 2.99
CA GLY A 522 -28.87 -17.25 1.62
C GLY A 522 -27.78 -17.12 0.56
N TYR A 523 -26.79 -16.26 0.79
CA TYR A 523 -25.65 -16.08 -0.10
C TYR A 523 -24.80 -17.34 -0.24
N GLU A 524 -24.43 -17.99 0.87
CA GLU A 524 -23.70 -19.27 0.88
C GLU A 524 -24.49 -20.36 0.14
N THR A 525 -25.81 -20.41 0.34
CA THR A 525 -26.69 -21.36 -0.35
C THR A 525 -26.69 -21.12 -1.87
N LEU A 526 -26.88 -19.88 -2.32
CA LEU A 526 -26.84 -19.53 -3.74
C LEU A 526 -25.47 -19.79 -4.37
N ARG A 527 -24.40 -19.47 -3.65
CA ARG A 527 -23.02 -19.73 -4.07
C ARG A 527 -22.74 -21.23 -4.23
N SER A 528 -23.24 -22.04 -3.30
CA SER A 528 -23.16 -23.51 -3.37
C SER A 528 -23.91 -24.05 -4.59
N ILE A 529 -25.14 -23.58 -4.82
CA ILE A 529 -25.94 -23.93 -6.01
C ILE A 529 -25.21 -23.55 -7.31
N TYR A 530 -24.64 -22.34 -7.39
CA TYR A 530 -23.88 -21.89 -8.54
C TYR A 530 -22.64 -22.78 -8.81
N HIS A 531 -21.86 -23.10 -7.78
CA HIS A 531 -20.70 -23.98 -7.93
C HIS A 531 -21.10 -25.41 -8.31
N PHE A 532 -22.20 -25.93 -7.75
CA PHE A 532 -22.75 -27.23 -8.11
C PHE A 532 -23.20 -27.27 -9.58
N GLY A 533 -23.93 -26.25 -10.05
CA GLY A 533 -24.32 -26.10 -11.45
C GLY A 533 -23.11 -26.04 -12.39
N LYS A 534 -22.07 -25.27 -12.03
CA LYS A 534 -20.83 -25.19 -12.80
C LYS A 534 -20.08 -26.52 -12.86
N ARG A 535 -20.17 -27.34 -11.81
CA ARG A 535 -19.59 -28.69 -11.74
C ARG A 535 -20.36 -29.68 -12.62
N ILE A 536 -21.70 -29.63 -12.62
CA ILE A 536 -22.54 -30.41 -13.53
C ILE A 536 -22.25 -30.03 -14.98
N LEU A 537 -22.20 -28.74 -15.30
CA LEU A 537 -21.93 -28.26 -16.66
C LEU A 537 -20.57 -28.78 -17.18
N ARG A 538 -19.53 -28.81 -16.33
CA ARG A 538 -18.23 -29.41 -16.65
C ARG A 538 -18.26 -30.93 -16.85
N ILE A 539 -19.16 -31.64 -16.18
CA ILE A 539 -19.34 -33.09 -16.34
C ILE A 539 -20.08 -33.37 -17.66
N VAL A 540 -21.09 -32.56 -18.00
CA VAL A 540 -21.84 -32.67 -19.25
C VAL A 540 -20.94 -32.35 -20.46
N LEU A 541 -20.16 -31.27 -20.40
CA LEU A 541 -19.24 -30.86 -21.46
C LEU A 541 -18.00 -31.76 -21.63
N ARG A 542 -17.76 -32.72 -20.72
CA ARG A 542 -16.72 -33.75 -20.87
C ARG A 542 -17.25 -35.06 -21.45
N LYS A 543 -18.58 -35.18 -21.62
CA LYS A 543 -19.26 -36.35 -22.19
C LYS A 543 -19.80 -36.10 -23.60
N THR A 544 -19.64 -34.88 -24.10
CA THR A 544 -19.80 -34.44 -25.50
C THR A 544 -18.43 -34.15 -26.06
#